data_AF-A0A2Z6RGL7-F1
#
_entry.id   AF-A0A2Z6RGL7-F1
#
_cell.length_a   1.000
_cell.length_b   1.000
_cell.length_c   1.000
_cell.angle_alpha   90.00
_cell.angle_beta   90.00
_cell.angle_gamma   90.00
#
_symmetry.space_group_name_H-M   'P 1'
#
loop_
_entity.id
_entity.type
_entity.pdbx_description
1 polymer ?
#
loop_
_entity_poly.entity_id
_entity_poly.type
_entity_poly.pdbx_seq_one_letter_code
_entity_poly.pdbx_strand_id
1 'polypeptide(L)'
;MVVELKRLNNPKNIASEFTNKIIKVCGITQDPKTKDYMLVILDDKCKKCDFVCHTRRFQQNFQNWTSGNYDIDSFIQNTQLSAHGDVKGALEWIPYNRLYDIKYIIENKFGKIYRANWIDGNINSYWSGSAWDHKNQNWLRFDTSNMFVNLKSLNTLNNLTLEFMNEINRACGITQDPETKNYLMVLSDGCKKCNKICNAIYFQQKFINWTSGNDDIDNFIRNTQLSAHNDTKKALEWIPYDRLYDIKYITENKFGKVYRANWIDGNINSYWDDDEGYWDYKNQNWKRLGTSNMFV
;
A
#
# COMPACT_ATOMS: atom_id res chain seq x y z
N MET A 1 18.08 10.19 -22.97
CA MET A 1 17.29 11.42 -23.09
C MET A 1 16.06 11.10 -23.91
N VAL A 2 14.88 11.19 -23.30
CA VAL A 2 13.60 10.97 -24.00
C VAL A 2 13.10 12.33 -24.51
N VAL A 3 12.61 12.36 -25.74
CA VAL A 3 12.10 13.57 -26.40
C VAL A 3 10.69 13.31 -26.91
N GLU A 4 9.83 14.32 -26.86
CA GLU A 4 8.50 14.25 -27.47
C GLU A 4 8.61 14.65 -28.94
N LEU A 5 7.94 13.90 -29.83
CA LEU A 5 7.84 14.23 -31.25
C LEU A 5 6.44 14.78 -31.54
N LYS A 6 6.37 16.01 -32.02
CA LYS A 6 5.12 16.64 -32.47
C LYS A 6 5.12 16.78 -33.98
N ARG A 7 4.22 16.08 -34.66
CA ARG A 7 4.04 16.19 -36.12
C ARG A 7 3.57 17.59 -36.50
N LEU A 8 4.19 18.15 -37.53
CA LEU A 8 3.80 19.45 -38.08
C LEU A 8 2.74 19.24 -39.15
N ASN A 9 1.54 19.77 -38.92
CA ASN A 9 0.47 19.76 -39.92
C ASN A 9 0.78 20.68 -41.11
N ASN A 10 1.64 21.69 -40.92
CA ASN A 10 2.14 22.58 -41.96
C ASN A 10 3.54 23.11 -41.59
N PRO A 11 4.58 22.89 -42.43
CA PRO A 11 5.93 23.40 -42.18
C PRO A 11 6.01 24.92 -42.03
N LYS A 12 5.06 25.67 -42.61
CA LYS A 12 5.02 27.14 -42.48
C LYS A 12 4.67 27.62 -41.06
N ASN A 13 4.09 26.75 -40.22
CA ASN A 13 3.71 27.07 -38.84
C ASN A 13 4.84 26.87 -37.83
N ILE A 14 6.06 26.52 -38.28
CA ILE A 14 7.21 26.31 -37.40
C ILE A 14 7.51 27.57 -36.58
N ALA A 15 7.54 28.75 -37.21
CA ALA A 15 7.88 30.01 -36.54
C ALA A 15 6.93 30.34 -35.36
N SER A 16 5.63 30.06 -35.50
CA SER A 16 4.64 30.28 -34.43
C SER A 16 4.83 29.34 -33.24
N GLU A 17 5.31 28.11 -33.46
CA GLU A 17 5.60 27.16 -32.38
C GLU A 17 6.87 27.56 -31.61
N PHE A 18 7.88 28.12 -32.27
CA PHE A 18 9.10 28.64 -31.61
C PHE A 18 8.84 29.88 -30.75
N THR A 19 7.85 30.70 -31.09
CA THR A 19 7.45 31.86 -30.25
C THR A 19 6.71 31.46 -28.98
N ASN A 20 6.28 30.20 -28.86
CA ASN A 20 5.65 29.73 -27.63
C ASN A 20 6.73 29.46 -26.56
N LYS A 21 6.96 30.46 -25.69
CA LYS A 21 7.95 30.41 -24.59
C LYS A 21 7.82 29.21 -23.64
N ILE A 22 6.71 28.47 -23.71
CA ILE A 22 6.41 27.31 -22.85
C ILE A 22 7.12 26.04 -23.32
N ILE A 23 7.42 25.90 -24.62
CA ILE A 23 7.92 24.64 -25.21
C ILE A 23 9.38 24.81 -25.65
N LYS A 24 10.30 24.04 -25.04
CA LYS A 24 11.70 24.02 -25.47
C LYS A 24 11.87 23.08 -26.66
N VAL A 25 11.81 23.64 -27.87
CA VAL A 25 12.11 22.90 -29.11
C VAL A 25 13.63 22.81 -29.28
N CYS A 26 14.14 21.60 -29.53
CA CYS A 26 15.58 21.36 -29.66
C CYS A 26 16.02 20.94 -31.07
N GLY A 27 15.06 20.60 -31.94
CA GLY A 27 15.36 20.27 -33.32
C GLY A 27 14.12 19.95 -34.11
N ILE A 28 14.33 19.61 -35.37
CA ILE A 28 13.31 19.08 -36.29
C ILE A 28 13.87 17.79 -36.87
N THR A 29 13.04 16.76 -36.96
CA THR A 29 13.33 15.52 -37.66
C THR A 29 12.31 15.29 -38.76
N GLN A 30 12.57 14.33 -39.65
CA GLN A 30 11.64 13.92 -40.70
C GLN A 30 11.37 12.42 -40.57
N ASP A 31 10.10 12.03 -40.58
CA ASP A 31 9.74 10.61 -40.67
C ASP A 31 10.19 10.08 -42.05
N PRO A 32 11.07 9.06 -42.12
CA PRO A 32 11.59 8.58 -43.40
C PRO A 32 10.53 7.92 -44.28
N LYS A 33 9.42 7.42 -43.70
CA LYS A 33 8.31 6.77 -44.40
C LYS A 33 7.28 7.79 -44.87
N THR A 34 6.77 8.63 -43.97
CA THR A 34 5.66 9.54 -44.31
C THR A 34 6.15 10.88 -44.89
N LYS A 35 7.45 11.17 -44.77
CA LYS A 35 8.09 12.44 -45.13
C LYS A 35 7.61 13.65 -44.33
N ASP A 36 6.84 13.43 -43.27
CA ASP A 36 6.39 14.49 -42.38
C ASP A 36 7.52 15.04 -41.52
N TYR A 37 7.55 16.35 -41.35
CA TYR A 37 8.44 17.00 -40.39
C TYR A 37 7.83 16.94 -38.99
N MET A 38 8.68 16.66 -37.99
CA MET A 38 8.31 16.59 -36.58
C MET A 38 9.24 17.48 -35.76
N LEU A 39 8.67 18.26 -34.84
CA LEU A 39 9.45 18.98 -33.84
C LEU A 39 9.95 17.99 -32.78
N VAL A 40 11.23 18.10 -32.44
CA VAL A 40 11.84 17.42 -31.30
C VAL A 40 11.70 18.35 -30.10
N ILE A 41 10.75 18.03 -29.23
CA ILE A 41 10.39 18.81 -28.06
C ILE A 41 11.09 18.22 -26.84
N LEU A 42 11.77 19.10 -26.12
CA LEU A 42 12.43 18.85 -24.83
C LEU A 42 11.63 19.57 -23.75
N ASP A 43 10.33 19.27 -23.69
CA ASP A 43 9.44 19.81 -22.66
C ASP A 43 9.09 18.71 -21.66
N ASP A 44 9.95 18.56 -20.67
CA ASP A 44 9.70 17.73 -19.49
C ASP A 44 8.93 18.47 -18.40
N LYS A 45 8.58 19.75 -18.60
CA LYS A 45 7.89 20.56 -17.61
C LYS A 45 6.40 20.30 -17.62
N CYS A 46 5.83 20.22 -16.42
CA CYS A 46 4.39 20.15 -16.26
C CYS A 46 3.76 21.53 -16.48
N LYS A 47 2.77 21.66 -17.38
CA LYS A 47 2.07 22.93 -17.63
C LYS A 47 1.49 23.58 -16.37
N LYS A 48 1.05 22.77 -15.41
CA LYS A 48 0.47 23.24 -14.14
C LYS A 48 1.53 23.69 -13.13
N CYS A 49 2.69 23.04 -13.12
CA CYS A 49 3.73 23.29 -12.12
C CYS A 49 4.86 24.19 -12.62
N ASP A 50 5.04 24.32 -13.94
CA ASP A 50 6.16 25.00 -14.61
C ASP A 50 7.57 24.41 -14.28
N PHE A 51 7.59 23.19 -13.75
CA PHE A 51 8.79 22.38 -13.53
C PHE A 51 8.49 20.89 -13.77
N VAL A 52 9.53 20.06 -13.79
CA VAL A 52 9.40 18.59 -13.91
C VAL A 52 8.84 18.02 -12.61
N CYS A 53 7.59 17.57 -12.64
CA CYS A 53 6.90 17.03 -11.48
C CYS A 53 6.63 15.52 -11.63
N HIS A 54 6.12 14.87 -10.58
CA HIS A 54 5.89 13.42 -10.57
C HIS A 54 4.92 12.97 -11.66
N THR A 55 3.84 13.71 -11.92
CA THR A 55 2.94 13.50 -13.07
C THR A 55 3.67 13.30 -14.40
N ARG A 56 4.66 14.15 -14.73
CA ARG A 56 5.40 14.04 -16.00
C ARG A 56 6.22 12.76 -16.07
N ARG A 57 6.80 12.34 -14.94
CA ARG A 57 7.55 11.08 -14.84
C ARG A 57 6.64 9.86 -15.00
N PHE A 58 5.45 9.90 -14.41
CA PHE A 58 4.46 8.84 -14.63
C PHE A 58 4.02 8.78 -16.10
N GLN A 59 3.71 9.92 -16.72
CA GLN A 59 3.29 9.99 -18.13
C GLN A 59 4.32 9.37 -19.08
N GLN A 60 5.61 9.63 -18.83
CA GLN A 60 6.69 9.03 -19.62
C GLN A 60 6.73 7.49 -19.53
N ASN A 61 6.13 6.90 -18.50
CA ASN A 61 6.11 5.46 -18.26
C ASN A 61 4.80 4.78 -18.70
N PHE A 62 3.78 5.51 -19.17
CA PHE A 62 2.47 4.93 -19.53
C PHE A 62 2.54 3.91 -20.66
N GLN A 63 3.52 4.02 -21.56
CA GLN A 63 3.70 3.06 -22.65
C GLN A 63 4.42 1.77 -22.22
N ASN A 64 4.97 1.74 -21.01
CA ASN A 64 5.79 0.62 -20.54
C ASN A 64 4.98 -0.45 -19.79
N TRP A 65 3.70 -0.22 -19.55
CA TRP A 65 2.82 -1.19 -18.90
C TRP A 65 1.38 -1.04 -19.38
N THR A 66 0.64 -2.14 -19.31
CA THR A 66 -0.82 -2.18 -19.44
C THR A 66 -1.33 -3.35 -18.62
N SER A 67 -2.51 -3.20 -18.04
CA SER A 67 -3.23 -4.28 -17.36
C SER A 67 -4.02 -5.17 -18.32
N GLY A 68 -4.07 -4.82 -19.61
CA GLY A 68 -4.97 -5.40 -20.60
C GLY A 68 -6.43 -4.95 -20.45
N ASN A 69 -6.74 -4.05 -19.51
CA ASN A 69 -8.07 -3.49 -19.30
C ASN A 69 -8.00 -1.96 -19.29
N TYR A 70 -8.72 -1.34 -20.23
CA TYR A 70 -8.72 0.12 -20.42
C TYR A 70 -9.22 0.89 -19.18
N ASP A 71 -10.25 0.39 -18.50
CA ASP A 71 -10.84 1.08 -17.35
C ASP A 71 -9.87 1.05 -16.15
N ILE A 72 -9.18 -0.06 -15.93
CA ILE A 72 -8.13 -0.19 -14.90
C ILE A 72 -6.93 0.69 -15.24
N ASP A 73 -6.46 0.64 -16.49
CA ASP A 73 -5.35 1.48 -16.95
C ASP A 73 -5.67 2.96 -16.78
N SER A 74 -6.85 3.39 -17.23
CA SER A 74 -7.34 4.76 -17.08
C SER A 74 -7.45 5.16 -15.62
N PHE A 75 -7.98 4.29 -14.76
CA PHE A 75 -8.08 4.55 -13.32
C PHE A 75 -6.70 4.78 -12.68
N ILE A 76 -5.75 3.88 -12.91
CA ILE A 76 -4.38 4.01 -12.41
C ILE A 76 -3.73 5.30 -12.94
N GLN A 77 -3.78 5.53 -14.26
CA GLN A 77 -3.22 6.72 -14.88
C GLN A 77 -3.84 8.01 -14.32
N ASN A 78 -5.14 8.06 -14.09
CA ASN A 78 -5.80 9.23 -13.49
C ASN A 78 -5.26 9.55 -12.10
N THR A 79 -5.01 8.54 -11.24
CA THR A 79 -4.39 8.76 -9.93
C THR A 79 -2.96 9.31 -10.06
N GLN A 80 -2.18 8.79 -11.02
CA GLN A 80 -0.81 9.22 -11.31
C GLN A 80 -0.76 10.64 -11.91
N LEU A 81 -1.74 11.01 -12.74
CA LEU A 81 -1.84 12.34 -13.34
C LEU A 81 -2.11 13.43 -12.31
N SER A 82 -2.82 13.11 -11.22
CA SER A 82 -3.07 14.04 -10.11
C SER A 82 -1.88 14.19 -9.15
N ALA A 83 -0.89 13.30 -9.21
CA ALA A 83 0.26 13.25 -8.31
C ALA A 83 1.38 14.18 -8.78
N HIS A 84 1.28 15.48 -8.52
CA HIS A 84 2.30 16.46 -8.96
C HIS A 84 3.52 16.53 -8.04
N GLY A 85 3.31 16.91 -6.78
CA GLY A 85 4.38 17.10 -5.78
C GLY A 85 4.41 16.02 -4.69
N ASP A 86 3.39 15.16 -4.67
CA ASP A 86 3.28 14.03 -3.76
C ASP A 86 2.79 12.82 -4.56
N VAL A 87 3.49 11.70 -4.41
CA VAL A 87 3.14 10.41 -5.01
C VAL A 87 2.13 9.64 -4.15
N LYS A 88 1.81 10.14 -2.95
CA LYS A 88 0.83 9.52 -2.07
C LYS A 88 -0.54 9.45 -2.75
N GLY A 89 -1.02 8.23 -2.95
CA GLY A 89 -2.29 7.94 -3.61
C GLY A 89 -2.18 7.76 -5.12
N ALA A 90 -1.00 7.96 -5.72
CA ALA A 90 -0.72 7.47 -7.07
C ALA A 90 -0.64 5.94 -7.02
N LEU A 91 -1.53 5.27 -7.75
CA LEU A 91 -1.51 3.82 -7.85
C LEU A 91 -0.47 3.37 -8.87
N GLU A 92 0.09 2.20 -8.67
CA GLU A 92 0.96 1.50 -9.62
C GLU A 92 0.24 0.31 -10.24
N TRP A 93 0.53 0.02 -11.50
CA TRP A 93 0.32 -1.32 -12.02
C TRP A 93 1.45 -2.21 -11.52
N ILE A 94 1.11 -3.29 -10.82
CA ILE A 94 2.06 -4.20 -10.19
C ILE A 94 1.95 -5.54 -10.92
N PRO A 95 2.96 -5.93 -11.72
CA PRO A 95 2.98 -7.25 -12.33
C PRO A 95 2.90 -8.33 -11.25
N TYR A 96 2.02 -9.32 -11.44
CA TYR A 96 1.71 -10.31 -10.39
C TYR A 96 2.94 -11.10 -9.93
N ASN A 97 3.90 -11.36 -10.83
CA ASN A 97 5.16 -12.03 -10.52
C ASN A 97 6.11 -11.23 -9.61
N ARG A 98 5.77 -9.98 -9.25
CA ARG A 98 6.46 -9.20 -8.22
C ARG A 98 5.93 -9.48 -6.81
N LEU A 99 4.88 -10.29 -6.70
CA LEU A 99 4.26 -10.71 -5.46
C LEU A 99 4.54 -12.20 -5.23
N TYR A 100 4.93 -12.56 -4.00
CA TYR A 100 5.23 -13.95 -3.62
C TYR A 100 4.80 -14.23 -2.18
N ASP A 101 4.85 -15.51 -1.77
CA ASP A 101 4.35 -15.99 -0.48
C ASP A 101 2.91 -15.54 -0.19
N ILE A 102 2.05 -15.61 -1.21
CA ILE A 102 0.66 -15.18 -1.12
C ILE A 102 -0.12 -16.15 -0.23
N LYS A 103 -0.68 -15.65 0.88
CA LYS A 103 -1.42 -16.44 1.87
C LYS A 103 -2.77 -15.82 2.15
N TYR A 104 -3.81 -16.64 2.13
CA TYR A 104 -5.15 -16.21 2.54
C TYR A 104 -5.17 -15.82 4.02
N ILE A 105 -5.84 -14.70 4.33
CA ILE A 105 -6.04 -14.23 5.71
C ILE A 105 -7.50 -14.44 6.12
N ILE A 106 -8.43 -13.84 5.38
CA ILE A 106 -9.84 -13.75 5.76
C ILE A 106 -10.69 -13.36 4.55
N GLU A 107 -11.97 -13.73 4.60
CA GLU A 107 -13.03 -13.19 3.76
C GLU A 107 -13.96 -12.35 4.64
N ASN A 108 -14.24 -11.12 4.23
CA ASN A 108 -15.21 -10.27 4.91
C ASN A 108 -16.26 -9.76 3.92
N LYS A 109 -17.18 -8.91 4.38
CA LYS A 109 -18.25 -8.34 3.53
C LYS A 109 -17.75 -7.58 2.29
N PHE A 110 -16.46 -7.25 2.24
CA PHE A 110 -15.80 -6.58 1.12
C PHE A 110 -14.87 -7.51 0.32
N GLY A 111 -14.98 -8.82 0.49
CA GLY A 111 -14.23 -9.82 -0.26
C GLY A 111 -13.04 -10.44 0.49
N LYS A 112 -12.28 -11.24 -0.25
CA LYS A 112 -11.12 -12.00 0.25
C LYS A 112 -9.89 -11.10 0.37
N ILE A 113 -9.18 -11.26 1.49
CA ILE A 113 -7.93 -10.59 1.82
C ILE A 113 -6.82 -11.64 1.90
N TYR A 114 -5.73 -11.36 1.21
CA TYR A 114 -4.51 -12.15 1.22
C TYR A 114 -3.34 -11.30 1.70
N ARG A 115 -2.32 -11.92 2.25
CA ARG A 115 -1.01 -11.33 2.55
C ARG A 115 -0.03 -11.75 1.46
N ALA A 116 0.84 -10.86 1.03
CA ALA A 116 1.93 -11.18 0.11
C ALA A 116 3.20 -10.38 0.44
N ASN A 117 4.33 -10.87 -0.03
CA ASN A 117 5.59 -10.12 -0.09
C ASN A 117 5.67 -9.40 -1.44
N TRP A 118 6.14 -8.16 -1.45
CA TRP A 118 6.32 -7.37 -2.68
C TRP A 118 7.80 -7.06 -2.93
N ILE A 119 8.35 -7.55 -4.04
CA ILE A 119 9.80 -7.44 -4.35
C ILE A 119 10.25 -5.98 -4.50
N ASP A 120 9.45 -5.13 -5.14
CA ASP A 120 9.85 -3.74 -5.38
C ASP A 120 9.64 -2.85 -4.15
N GLY A 121 8.66 -3.18 -3.32
CA GLY A 121 8.17 -2.28 -2.28
C GLY A 121 7.42 -1.06 -2.84
N ASN A 122 6.83 -0.29 -1.92
CA ASN A 122 6.08 0.91 -2.27
C ASN A 122 6.99 2.09 -2.63
N ILE A 123 6.52 3.00 -3.49
CA ILE A 123 7.20 4.27 -3.76
C ILE A 123 7.35 5.07 -2.46
N ASN A 124 8.56 5.53 -2.19
CA ASN A 124 8.90 6.32 -1.01
C ASN A 124 8.48 7.79 -1.20
N SER A 125 7.66 8.30 -0.28
CA SER A 125 7.13 9.68 -0.29
C SER A 125 7.65 10.57 0.86
N TYR A 126 8.76 10.24 1.53
CA TYR A 126 9.22 10.98 2.74
C TYR A 126 9.90 12.34 2.49
N TRP A 127 9.97 13.12 3.58
CA TRP A 127 9.87 14.58 3.72
C TRP A 127 11.10 15.44 3.38
N SER A 128 12.14 14.93 2.73
CA SER A 128 13.36 15.74 2.48
C SER A 128 14.02 15.59 1.12
N GLY A 129 13.43 14.84 0.19
CA GLY A 129 14.00 14.66 -1.14
C GLY A 129 12.99 14.05 -2.09
N SER A 130 13.07 14.45 -3.37
CA SER A 130 12.28 13.90 -4.48
C SER A 130 12.14 12.38 -4.35
N ALA A 131 10.91 11.85 -4.46
CA ALA A 131 10.57 10.41 -4.51
C ALA A 131 11.24 9.63 -5.66
N TRP A 132 12.17 10.25 -6.36
CA TRP A 132 12.79 9.80 -7.59
C TRP A 132 14.29 9.95 -7.52
N ASP A 133 14.95 8.87 -7.89
CA ASP A 133 16.37 8.79 -8.07
C ASP A 133 16.76 9.33 -9.45
N HIS A 134 17.37 10.51 -9.48
CA HIS A 134 17.85 11.13 -10.71
C HIS A 134 19.03 10.40 -11.35
N LYS A 135 19.80 9.61 -10.58
CA LYS A 135 20.92 8.83 -11.10
C LYS A 135 20.44 7.58 -11.81
N ASN A 136 19.54 6.84 -11.16
CA ASN A 136 19.01 5.58 -11.68
C ASN A 136 17.76 5.75 -12.55
N GLN A 137 17.20 6.97 -12.62
CA GLN A 137 15.99 7.29 -13.37
C GLN A 137 14.81 6.37 -12.98
N ASN A 138 14.63 6.19 -11.67
CA ASN A 138 13.58 5.32 -11.12
C ASN A 138 13.02 5.88 -9.81
N TRP A 139 11.87 5.39 -9.40
CA TRP A 139 11.27 5.72 -8.11
C TRP A 139 12.08 5.15 -6.96
N LEU A 140 12.29 5.96 -5.93
CA LEU A 140 12.83 5.48 -4.66
C LEU A 140 11.80 4.54 -4.03
N ARG A 141 12.27 3.41 -3.50
CA ARG A 141 11.45 2.40 -2.86
C ARG A 141 11.73 2.36 -1.37
N PHE A 142 10.73 1.96 -0.58
CA PHE A 142 10.97 1.62 0.82
C PHE A 142 11.86 0.38 0.93
N ASP A 143 12.75 0.37 1.92
CA ASP A 143 13.59 -0.80 2.18
C ASP A 143 12.69 -2.04 2.40
N THR A 144 12.90 -3.04 1.56
CA THR A 144 12.00 -4.17 1.30
C THR A 144 12.13 -5.28 2.33
N SER A 145 12.99 -5.13 3.33
CA SER A 145 13.45 -6.25 4.16
C SER A 145 12.36 -6.96 4.98
N ASN A 146 11.16 -6.38 5.16
CA ASN A 146 10.03 -7.03 5.86
C ASN A 146 8.62 -6.53 5.44
N MET A 147 8.47 -5.94 4.24
CA MET A 147 7.22 -5.26 3.88
C MET A 147 6.16 -6.24 3.36
N PHE A 148 5.12 -6.48 4.16
CA PHE A 148 3.94 -7.23 3.73
C PHE A 148 2.93 -6.29 3.09
N VAL A 149 2.32 -6.72 1.99
CA VAL A 149 1.15 -6.07 1.41
C VAL A 149 -0.08 -6.94 1.59
N ASN A 150 -1.22 -6.30 1.75
CA ASN A 150 -2.50 -6.99 1.67
C ASN A 150 -3.02 -6.91 0.24
N LEU A 151 -3.44 -8.03 -0.32
CA LEU A 151 -4.12 -8.12 -1.59
C LEU A 151 -5.61 -8.28 -1.31
N LYS A 152 -6.43 -7.46 -1.96
CA LYS A 152 -7.89 -7.52 -1.82
C LYS A 152 -8.54 -7.68 -3.19
N SER A 153 -9.43 -8.66 -3.31
CA SER A 153 -10.17 -8.90 -4.58
C SER A 153 -11.06 -7.73 -4.95
N LEU A 154 -10.98 -7.30 -6.21
CA LEU A 154 -11.87 -6.30 -6.82
C LEU A 154 -12.99 -7.03 -7.56
N ASN A 155 -14.19 -7.09 -6.98
CA ASN A 155 -15.29 -7.85 -7.61
C ASN A 155 -15.99 -7.09 -8.76
N THR A 156 -15.97 -5.76 -8.77
CA THR A 156 -16.50 -4.90 -9.86
C THR A 156 -15.79 -3.54 -9.93
N LEU A 157 -15.94 -2.79 -11.02
CA LEU A 157 -15.42 -1.42 -11.12
C LEU A 157 -16.06 -0.46 -10.08
N ASN A 158 -17.33 -0.68 -9.73
CA ASN A 158 -18.02 0.07 -8.66
C ASN A 158 -17.44 -0.20 -7.27
N ASN A 159 -16.76 -1.33 -7.10
CA ASN A 159 -16.01 -1.58 -5.89
C ASN A 159 -14.77 -0.69 -5.78
N LEU A 160 -14.13 -0.27 -6.88
CA LEU A 160 -12.91 0.56 -6.81
C LEU A 160 -13.12 1.90 -6.09
N THR A 161 -14.28 2.54 -6.29
CA THR A 161 -14.65 3.82 -5.65
C THR A 161 -14.99 3.66 -4.16
N LEU A 162 -15.59 2.53 -3.75
CA LEU A 162 -15.92 2.22 -2.35
C LEU A 162 -14.74 1.57 -1.59
N GLU A 163 -13.90 0.80 -2.26
CA GLU A 163 -12.75 0.05 -1.69
C GLU A 163 -11.50 0.91 -1.50
N PHE A 164 -11.44 2.10 -2.12
CA PHE A 164 -10.50 3.16 -1.73
C PHE A 164 -10.71 3.60 -0.26
N MET A 165 -11.83 3.21 0.35
CA MET A 165 -12.12 3.30 1.78
C MET A 165 -11.75 2.02 2.54
N ASN A 166 -10.62 1.38 2.25
CA ASN A 166 -9.99 0.61 3.32
C ASN A 166 -9.70 1.62 4.46
N GLU A 167 -10.32 1.41 5.63
CA GLU A 167 -10.23 2.36 6.75
C GLU A 167 -8.80 2.49 7.28
N ILE A 168 -7.98 1.45 7.06
CA ILE A 168 -6.68 1.30 7.70
C ILE A 168 -5.54 1.37 6.70
N ASN A 169 -5.48 0.53 5.67
CA ASN A 169 -4.33 0.49 4.77
C ASN A 169 -4.43 1.50 3.61
N ARG A 170 -3.29 1.86 3.01
CA ARG A 170 -3.24 2.69 1.80
C ARG A 170 -3.15 1.83 0.55
N ALA A 171 -3.98 2.13 -0.44
CA ALA A 171 -3.83 1.60 -1.79
C ALA A 171 -2.53 2.10 -2.41
N CYS A 172 -1.77 1.16 -2.97
CA CYS A 172 -0.48 1.42 -3.61
C CYS A 172 -0.49 1.02 -5.08
N GLY A 173 -1.34 0.06 -5.44
CA GLY A 173 -1.43 -0.37 -6.82
C GLY A 173 -2.50 -1.41 -7.04
N ILE A 174 -2.55 -1.90 -8.27
CA ILE A 174 -3.44 -2.96 -8.73
C ILE A 174 -2.59 -4.01 -9.44
N THR A 175 -2.94 -5.27 -9.22
CA THR A 175 -2.38 -6.41 -9.95
C THR A 175 -3.51 -7.25 -10.53
N GLN A 176 -3.19 -8.20 -11.40
CA GLN A 176 -4.14 -9.20 -11.89
C GLN A 176 -3.60 -10.59 -11.61
N ASP A 177 -4.40 -11.41 -10.97
CA ASP A 177 -4.14 -12.82 -10.82
C ASP A 177 -4.17 -13.50 -12.21
N PRO A 178 -3.07 -14.12 -12.66
CA PRO A 178 -2.99 -14.71 -13.98
C PRO A 178 -3.85 -15.97 -14.13
N GLU A 179 -4.19 -16.66 -13.04
CA GLU A 179 -5.01 -17.86 -13.04
C GLU A 179 -6.49 -17.50 -13.06
N THR A 180 -6.93 -16.66 -12.12
CA THR A 180 -8.35 -16.31 -11.97
C THR A 180 -8.79 -15.16 -12.88
N LYS A 181 -7.84 -14.41 -13.45
CA LYS A 181 -8.03 -13.15 -14.19
C LYS A 181 -8.65 -12.01 -13.37
N ASN A 182 -8.81 -12.21 -12.07
CA ASN A 182 -9.34 -11.19 -11.16
C ASN A 182 -8.29 -10.12 -10.89
N TYR A 183 -8.74 -8.88 -10.81
CA TYR A 183 -7.90 -7.77 -10.36
C TYR A 183 -7.88 -7.72 -8.83
N LEU A 184 -6.70 -7.47 -8.27
CA LEU A 184 -6.50 -7.35 -6.83
C LEU A 184 -5.91 -5.96 -6.53
N MET A 185 -6.48 -5.27 -5.54
CA MET A 185 -5.89 -4.06 -4.99
C MET A 185 -4.73 -4.45 -4.07
N VAL A 186 -3.58 -3.81 -4.26
CA VAL A 186 -2.39 -3.94 -3.41
C VAL A 186 -2.39 -2.81 -2.38
N LEU A 187 -2.40 -3.19 -1.11
CA LEU A 187 -2.49 -2.30 0.04
C LEU A 187 -1.21 -2.37 0.87
N SER A 188 -0.58 -1.23 1.15
CA SER A 188 0.61 -1.18 2.03
C SER A 188 0.28 -1.43 3.49
N ASP A 189 1.31 -1.73 4.25
CA ASP A 189 1.33 -1.70 5.71
C ASP A 189 1.26 -0.28 6.31
N GLY A 190 1.16 0.77 5.50
CA GLY A 190 0.98 2.13 5.98
C GLY A 190 -0.45 2.38 6.49
N CYS A 191 -0.59 2.79 7.75
CA CYS A 191 -1.88 3.23 8.28
C CYS A 191 -2.29 4.58 7.68
N LYS A 192 -3.46 4.63 7.04
CA LYS A 192 -4.09 5.81 6.47
C LYS A 192 -4.28 6.90 7.52
N LYS A 193 -4.87 6.54 8.66
CA LYS A 193 -5.15 7.42 9.80
C LYS A 193 -3.89 7.97 10.46
N CYS A 194 -2.88 7.12 10.70
CA CYS A 194 -1.68 7.52 11.44
C CYS A 194 -0.57 8.08 10.55
N ASN A 195 -0.64 7.88 9.23
CA ASN A 195 0.41 8.24 8.28
C ASN A 195 1.78 7.59 8.55
N LYS A 196 1.76 6.44 9.21
CA LYS A 196 2.89 5.58 9.54
C LYS A 196 2.39 4.16 9.83
N ILE A 197 3.29 3.20 10.01
CA ILE A 197 2.93 1.89 10.59
C ILE A 197 2.49 2.13 12.05
N CYS A 198 1.45 1.44 12.50
CA CYS A 198 0.88 1.59 13.85
C CYS A 198 0.39 0.24 14.39
N ASN A 199 -0.06 0.20 15.64
CA ASN A 199 -0.43 -1.06 16.32
C ASN A 199 -1.50 -1.86 15.55
N ALA A 200 -2.49 -1.18 14.95
CA ALA A 200 -3.52 -1.81 14.13
C ALA A 200 -2.94 -2.60 12.93
N ILE A 201 -1.85 -2.11 12.34
CA ILE A 201 -1.16 -2.79 11.23
C ILE A 201 -0.44 -4.04 11.75
N TYR A 202 0.27 -3.92 12.87
CA TYR A 202 0.97 -5.06 13.48
C TYR A 202 0.02 -6.18 13.87
N PHE A 203 -1.14 -5.84 14.44
CA PHE A 203 -2.20 -6.82 14.69
C PHE A 203 -2.70 -7.46 13.39
N GLN A 204 -3.02 -6.66 12.37
CA GLN A 204 -3.52 -7.17 11.09
C GLN A 204 -2.55 -8.18 10.46
N GLN A 205 -1.24 -7.93 10.53
CA GLN A 205 -0.21 -8.85 10.01
C GLN A 205 -0.20 -10.21 10.75
N LYS A 206 -0.72 -10.26 11.98
CA LYS A 206 -0.80 -11.46 12.82
C LYS A 206 -2.11 -12.24 12.69
N PHE A 207 -3.09 -11.77 11.92
CA PHE A 207 -4.40 -12.45 11.80
C PHE A 207 -4.30 -13.86 11.24
N ILE A 208 -3.29 -14.15 10.41
CA ILE A 208 -3.06 -15.50 9.89
C ILE A 208 -2.53 -16.48 10.95
N ASN A 209 -2.03 -15.99 12.08
CA ASN A 209 -1.38 -16.82 13.10
C ASN A 209 -2.37 -17.43 14.10
N TRP A 210 -3.65 -17.03 14.07
CA TRP A 210 -4.63 -17.53 15.02
C TRP A 210 -6.06 -17.49 14.46
N THR A 211 -6.88 -18.41 14.96
CA THR A 211 -8.34 -18.39 14.85
C THR A 211 -8.91 -19.07 16.08
N SER A 212 -10.08 -18.61 16.53
CA SER A 212 -10.87 -19.30 17.55
C SER A 212 -11.68 -20.47 17.00
N GLY A 213 -11.78 -20.60 15.67
CA GLY A 213 -12.72 -21.48 15.00
C GLY A 213 -14.17 -20.95 14.99
N ASN A 214 -14.41 -19.73 15.50
CA ASN A 214 -15.69 -19.05 15.46
C ASN A 214 -15.54 -17.67 14.81
N ASP A 215 -16.17 -17.47 13.65
CA ASP A 215 -16.04 -16.24 12.86
C ASP A 215 -16.54 -14.99 13.60
N ASP A 216 -17.58 -15.09 14.42
CA ASP A 216 -18.11 -13.96 15.18
C ASP A 216 -17.10 -13.49 16.25
N ILE A 217 -16.48 -14.44 16.96
CA ILE A 217 -15.44 -14.15 17.95
C ILE A 217 -14.18 -13.62 17.28
N ASP A 218 -13.74 -14.25 16.19
CA ASP A 218 -12.59 -13.79 15.41
C ASP A 218 -12.79 -12.36 14.92
N ASN A 219 -13.96 -12.06 14.34
CA ASN A 219 -14.30 -10.73 13.85
C ASN A 219 -14.36 -9.72 14.98
N PHE A 220 -14.95 -10.07 16.13
CA PHE A 220 -15.00 -9.19 17.29
C PHE A 220 -13.58 -8.83 17.78
N ILE A 221 -12.72 -9.83 17.99
CA ILE A 221 -11.33 -9.61 18.42
C ILE A 221 -10.57 -8.76 17.39
N ARG A 222 -10.63 -9.13 16.10
CA ARG A 222 -9.98 -8.37 15.01
C ARG A 222 -10.47 -6.91 14.97
N ASN A 223 -11.75 -6.64 15.17
CA ASN A 223 -12.27 -5.26 15.17
C ASN A 223 -11.68 -4.42 16.31
N THR A 224 -11.52 -4.98 17.51
CA THR A 224 -10.84 -4.29 18.62
C THR A 224 -9.37 -4.00 18.28
N GLN A 225 -8.69 -4.96 17.68
CA GLN A 225 -7.28 -4.86 17.26
C GLN A 225 -7.08 -3.81 16.15
N LEU A 226 -7.96 -3.79 15.15
CA LEU A 226 -7.95 -2.82 14.06
C LEU A 226 -8.23 -1.38 14.52
N SER A 227 -8.96 -1.23 15.63
CA SER A 227 -9.24 0.09 16.25
C SER A 227 -8.10 0.60 17.13
N ALA A 228 -7.21 -0.29 17.58
CA ALA A 228 -6.12 -0.01 18.50
C ALA A 228 -4.90 0.55 17.75
N HIS A 229 -4.95 1.82 17.33
CA HIS A 229 -3.86 2.43 16.55
C HIS A 229 -2.61 2.77 17.37
N ASN A 230 -2.79 3.44 18.51
CA ASN A 230 -1.69 3.96 19.33
C ASN A 230 -1.65 3.33 20.72
N ASP A 231 -2.67 2.56 21.09
CA ASP A 231 -2.85 2.03 22.44
C ASP A 231 -3.30 0.56 22.33
N THR A 232 -2.41 -0.35 22.72
CA THR A 232 -2.65 -1.80 22.69
C THR A 232 -3.65 -2.23 23.76
N LYS A 233 -3.89 -1.44 24.83
CA LYS A 233 -4.85 -1.78 25.89
C LYS A 233 -6.29 -1.86 25.41
N LYS A 234 -6.58 -1.27 24.25
CA LYS A 234 -7.90 -1.29 23.61
C LYS A 234 -8.14 -2.53 22.75
N ALA A 235 -7.09 -3.31 22.48
CA ALA A 235 -7.17 -4.52 21.68
C ALA A 235 -7.37 -5.74 22.57
N LEU A 236 -8.30 -6.61 22.19
CA LEU A 236 -8.35 -7.96 22.73
C LEU A 236 -7.29 -8.83 22.04
N GLU A 237 -6.72 -9.75 22.80
CA GLU A 237 -5.81 -10.76 22.30
C GLU A 237 -6.48 -12.14 22.34
N TRP A 238 -6.34 -12.89 21.26
CA TRP A 238 -6.67 -14.31 21.29
C TRP A 238 -5.57 -15.07 22.02
N ILE A 239 -5.92 -15.71 23.13
CA ILE A 239 -5.02 -16.51 23.95
C ILE A 239 -5.39 -17.99 23.75
N PRO A 240 -4.53 -18.80 23.10
CA PRO A 240 -4.74 -20.23 23.02
C PRO A 240 -4.82 -20.84 24.43
N TYR A 241 -5.77 -21.76 24.63
CA TYR A 241 -6.08 -22.28 25.97
C TYR A 241 -4.90 -22.99 26.64
N ASP A 242 -4.03 -23.61 25.86
CA ASP A 242 -2.79 -24.27 26.30
C ASP A 242 -1.72 -23.29 26.80
N ARG A 243 -1.92 -21.97 26.62
CA ARG A 243 -1.11 -20.91 27.24
C ARG A 243 -1.57 -20.53 28.65
N LEU A 244 -2.65 -21.15 29.13
CA LEU A 244 -3.21 -20.94 30.46
C LEU A 244 -3.02 -22.19 31.34
N TYR A 245 -2.63 -21.99 32.60
CA TYR A 245 -2.43 -23.08 33.56
C TYR A 245 -2.93 -22.69 34.95
N ASP A 246 -2.98 -23.66 35.88
CA ASP A 246 -3.54 -23.50 37.24
C ASP A 246 -4.97 -22.90 37.26
N ILE A 247 -5.79 -23.30 36.30
CA ILE A 247 -7.15 -22.77 36.11
C ILE A 247 -8.05 -23.20 37.27
N LYS A 248 -8.59 -22.23 38.02
CA LYS A 248 -9.43 -22.47 39.20
C LYS A 248 -10.74 -21.71 39.09
N TYR A 249 -11.85 -22.41 39.30
CA TYR A 249 -13.17 -21.81 39.38
C TYR A 249 -13.27 -20.82 40.55
N ILE A 250 -13.99 -19.72 40.33
CA ILE A 250 -14.24 -18.67 41.34
C ILE A 250 -15.74 -18.60 41.66
N THR A 251 -16.57 -18.29 40.67
CA THR A 251 -18.00 -18.05 40.85
C THR A 251 -18.75 -18.15 39.53
N GLU A 252 -20.08 -18.14 39.55
CA GLU A 252 -20.95 -18.09 38.39
C GLU A 252 -21.91 -16.91 38.52
N ASN A 253 -22.08 -16.15 37.45
CA ASN A 253 -22.99 -15.00 37.41
C ASN A 253 -23.80 -15.02 36.10
N LYS A 254 -24.64 -14.00 35.89
CA LYS A 254 -25.52 -13.91 34.70
C LYS A 254 -24.80 -13.91 33.35
N PHE A 255 -23.48 -13.69 33.33
CA PHE A 255 -22.64 -13.71 32.13
C PHE A 255 -21.83 -15.00 31.99
N GLY A 256 -21.92 -15.94 32.94
CA GLY A 256 -21.26 -17.24 32.90
C GLY A 256 -20.37 -17.52 34.12
N LYS A 257 -19.54 -18.56 33.98
CA LYS A 257 -18.60 -19.00 35.01
C LYS A 257 -17.28 -18.22 34.95
N VAL A 258 -16.79 -17.81 36.11
CA VAL A 258 -15.56 -17.06 36.29
C VAL A 258 -14.47 -17.99 36.82
N TYR A 259 -13.29 -17.92 36.20
CA TYR A 259 -12.10 -18.67 36.56
C TYR A 259 -10.93 -17.71 36.72
N ARG A 260 -9.93 -18.07 37.52
CA ARG A 260 -8.58 -17.48 37.49
C ARG A 260 -7.62 -18.44 36.82
N ALA A 261 -6.61 -17.91 36.13
CA ALA A 261 -5.54 -18.71 35.54
C ALA A 261 -4.20 -17.96 35.60
N ASN A 262 -3.12 -18.71 35.45
CA ASN A 262 -1.80 -18.16 35.14
C ASN A 262 -1.61 -18.17 33.61
N TRP A 263 -1.07 -17.09 33.05
CA TRP A 263 -0.80 -16.96 31.62
C TRP A 263 0.70 -16.99 31.34
N ILE A 264 1.15 -17.93 30.50
CA ILE A 264 2.57 -18.16 30.20
C ILE A 264 3.22 -16.95 29.52
N ASP A 265 2.55 -16.31 28.56
CA ASP A 265 3.13 -15.19 27.79
C ASP A 265 3.07 -13.85 28.51
N GLY A 266 2.08 -13.68 29.39
CA GLY A 266 1.76 -12.39 29.98
C GLY A 266 1.16 -11.38 28.98
N ASN A 267 0.76 -10.23 29.50
CA ASN A 267 0.10 -9.19 28.71
C ASN A 267 1.08 -8.49 27.75
N ILE A 268 0.55 -7.98 26.64
CA ILE A 268 1.26 -7.05 25.75
C ILE A 268 1.73 -5.85 26.58
N ASN A 269 3.02 -5.55 26.49
CA ASN A 269 3.63 -4.50 27.26
C ASN A 269 3.23 -3.13 26.71
N SER A 270 2.54 -2.34 27.53
CA SER A 270 2.02 -1.01 27.18
C SER A 270 2.73 0.15 27.90
N TYR A 271 3.82 -0.12 28.64
CA TYR A 271 4.39 0.84 29.60
C TYR A 271 5.73 1.46 29.21
N TRP A 272 6.36 1.02 28.11
CA TRP A 272 7.67 1.55 27.71
C TRP A 272 7.49 2.50 26.51
N ASP A 273 7.66 3.79 26.80
CA ASP A 273 8.00 4.85 25.84
C ASP A 273 9.54 4.89 25.70
N ASP A 274 10.18 3.77 25.35
CA ASP A 274 11.51 3.83 24.75
C ASP A 274 11.35 4.03 23.23
N ASP A 275 12.31 4.69 22.58
CA ASP A 275 12.28 5.02 21.15
C ASP A 275 12.08 3.80 20.21
N GLU A 276 12.14 2.58 20.76
CA GLU A 276 11.96 1.30 20.07
C GLU A 276 10.49 0.80 20.00
N GLY A 277 9.57 1.31 20.83
CA GLY A 277 8.13 0.98 20.80
C GLY A 277 7.73 -0.43 21.28
N TYR A 278 6.42 -0.75 21.20
CA TYR A 278 5.79 -1.99 21.71
C TYR A 278 6.05 -3.25 20.87
N TRP A 279 6.58 -3.08 19.66
CA TRP A 279 6.80 -4.15 18.68
C TRP A 279 8.27 -4.54 18.63
N ASP A 280 8.55 -5.83 18.77
CA ASP A 280 9.87 -6.41 18.54
C ASP A 280 10.04 -6.69 17.05
N TYR A 281 10.76 -5.82 16.34
CA TYR A 281 11.03 -5.95 14.91
C TYR A 281 11.88 -7.17 14.56
N LYS A 282 12.74 -7.64 15.48
CA LYS A 282 13.62 -8.79 15.25
C LYS A 282 12.82 -10.10 15.28
N ASN A 283 11.94 -10.24 16.26
CA ASN A 283 11.09 -11.42 16.42
C ASN A 283 9.73 -11.28 15.73
N GLN A 284 9.45 -10.11 15.15
CA GLN A 284 8.17 -9.74 14.55
C GLN A 284 7.00 -10.04 15.50
N ASN A 285 7.08 -9.61 16.77
CA ASN A 285 6.08 -9.93 17.79
C ASN A 285 5.90 -8.82 18.84
N TRP A 286 4.83 -8.90 19.63
CA TRP A 286 4.61 -7.96 20.74
C TRP A 286 5.58 -8.21 21.89
N LYS A 287 6.18 -7.13 22.42
CA LYS A 287 6.92 -7.19 23.69
C LYS A 287 5.95 -7.56 24.82
N ARG A 288 6.39 -8.41 25.74
CA ARG A 288 5.57 -8.94 26.86
C ARG A 288 6.05 -8.42 28.21
N LEU A 289 5.13 -8.20 29.13
CA LEU A 289 5.45 -8.06 30.55
C LEU A 289 5.65 -9.47 31.09
N GLY A 290 6.88 -9.81 31.51
CA GLY A 290 7.21 -11.12 32.06
C GLY A 290 6.34 -11.51 33.26
N THR A 291 6.42 -12.79 33.65
CA THR A 291 5.52 -13.49 34.60
C THR A 291 5.54 -13.01 36.05
N SER A 292 6.20 -11.90 36.39
CA SER A 292 6.15 -11.33 37.74
C SER A 292 4.80 -10.64 38.00
N ASN A 293 3.82 -11.46 38.41
CA ASN A 293 2.55 -11.11 39.05
C ASN A 293 1.45 -10.46 38.20
N MET A 294 0.97 -11.14 37.16
CA MET A 294 -0.36 -10.85 36.61
C MET A 294 -1.27 -12.08 36.76
N PHE A 295 -2.20 -11.99 37.70
CA PHE A 295 -3.38 -12.83 37.74
C PHE A 295 -4.37 -12.31 36.69
N VAL A 296 -4.84 -13.17 35.80
CA VAL A 296 -5.94 -12.90 34.86
C VAL A 296 -7.15 -13.71 35.30
#